data_AF-A0A7W1QEM7-F1
#
_entry.id   AF-A0A7W1QEM7-F1
#
_cell.length_a   1.000
_cell.length_b   1.000
_cell.length_c   1.000
_cell.angle_alpha   90.00
_cell.angle_beta   90.00
_cell.angle_gamma   90.00
#
_symmetry.space_group_name_H-M   'P 1'
#
loop_
_entity.id
_entity.type
_entity.pdbx_description
1 polymer ?
#
loop_
_entity_poly.entity_id
_entity_poly.type
_entity_poly.pdbx_seq_one_letter_code
_entity_poly.pdbx_strand_id
1 'polypeptide(L)'
;MEKPIVGAGDRADRERELLRRYHEDGDTRARDTLAEDMVPLARALAGRYSGRGEPLDDLVQVACVGIMKAIKGFDISRDVRFSSYATPTVLGEIKRHFRDKTWAMRVPRGMQELQIELAKARDELTTTLGRSPTVQE
;
A
#
# COMPACT_ATOMS: atom_id res chain seq x y z
N MET A 1 -11.09 -27.07 5.17
CA MET A 1 -10.49 -26.41 6.34
C MET A 1 -10.88 -24.94 6.26
N GLU A 2 -12.04 -24.60 6.83
CA GLU A 2 -12.57 -23.24 6.86
C GLU A 2 -11.62 -22.36 7.66
N LYS A 3 -11.07 -21.31 7.02
CA LYS A 3 -10.38 -20.26 7.77
C LYS A 3 -11.43 -19.53 8.61
N PRO A 4 -11.21 -19.33 9.92
CA PRO A 4 -12.13 -18.52 10.72
C PRO A 4 -12.19 -17.12 10.13
N ILE A 5 -13.41 -16.60 9.96
CA ILE A 5 -13.65 -15.22 9.55
C ILE A 5 -13.34 -14.34 10.76
N VAL A 6 -12.07 -14.00 10.94
CA VAL A 6 -11.60 -13.05 11.96
C VAL A 6 -12.32 -11.72 11.72
N GLY A 7 -13.12 -11.28 12.70
CA GLY A 7 -13.88 -10.04 12.62
C GLY A 7 -12.96 -8.81 12.51
N ALA A 8 -13.47 -7.72 11.95
CA ALA A 8 -12.69 -6.48 11.80
C ALA A 8 -12.18 -5.91 13.14
N GLY A 9 -12.90 -6.16 14.24
CA GLY A 9 -12.47 -5.81 15.61
C GLY A 9 -11.25 -6.61 16.06
N ASP A 10 -11.30 -7.94 15.92
CA ASP A 10 -10.21 -8.85 16.31
C ASP A 10 -8.89 -8.54 15.57
N ARG A 11 -8.98 -8.15 14.28
CA ARG A 11 -7.80 -7.70 13.53
C ARG A 11 -7.21 -6.38 14.06
N ALA A 12 -8.05 -5.43 14.45
CA ALA A 12 -7.58 -4.13 14.97
C ALA A 12 -6.97 -4.27 16.38
N ASP A 13 -7.56 -5.11 17.22
CA ASP A 13 -7.04 -5.42 18.55
C ASP A 13 -5.70 -6.14 18.45
N ARG A 14 -5.59 -7.11 17.52
CA ARG A 14 -4.32 -7.79 17.23
C ARG A 14 -3.25 -6.85 16.68
N GLU A 15 -3.61 -5.91 15.79
CA GLU A 15 -2.70 -4.87 15.29
C GLU A 15 -2.13 -4.02 16.44
N ARG A 16 -3.01 -3.57 17.36
CA ARG A 16 -2.60 -2.79 18.54
C ARG A 16 -1.69 -3.59 19.47
N GLU A 17 -1.99 -4.86 19.74
CA GLU A 17 -1.17 -5.69 20.61
C GLU A 17 0.23 -5.95 20.03
N LEU A 18 0.33 -6.21 18.71
CA LEU A 18 1.63 -6.38 18.06
C LEU A 18 2.49 -5.11 18.11
N LEU A 19 1.87 -3.94 17.91
CA LEU A 19 2.55 -2.65 18.05
C LEU A 19 3.01 -2.43 19.50
N ARG A 20 2.15 -2.71 20.48
CA ARG A 20 2.48 -2.58 21.90
C ARG A 20 3.70 -3.41 22.27
N ARG A 21 3.70 -4.71 21.96
CA ARG A 21 4.82 -5.64 22.22
C ARG A 21 6.13 -5.16 21.59
N TYR A 22 6.06 -4.64 20.37
CA TYR A 22 7.27 -4.12 19.71
C TYR A 22 7.80 -2.84 20.39
N HIS A 23 6.93 -1.88 20.71
CA HIS A 23 7.33 -0.58 21.25
C HIS A 23 7.68 -0.59 22.75
N GLU A 24 7.02 -1.46 23.54
CA GLU A 24 7.23 -1.57 24.98
C GLU A 24 8.28 -2.63 25.32
N ASP A 25 8.20 -3.81 24.68
CA ASP A 25 9.02 -4.97 25.04
C ASP A 25 10.19 -5.20 24.05
N GLY A 26 10.26 -4.45 22.96
CA GLY A 26 11.28 -4.64 21.92
C GLY A 26 11.09 -5.92 21.08
N ASP A 27 9.88 -6.48 21.06
CA ASP A 27 9.59 -7.75 20.41
C ASP A 27 9.69 -7.67 18.87
N THR A 28 10.83 -8.10 18.35
CA THR A 28 11.08 -8.12 16.90
C THR A 28 10.19 -9.12 16.15
N ARG A 29 9.72 -10.19 16.79
CA ARG A 29 8.79 -11.13 16.15
C ARG A 29 7.41 -10.52 15.99
N ALA A 30 6.98 -9.70 16.94
CA ALA A 30 5.73 -8.94 16.83
C ALA A 30 5.78 -7.95 15.66
N ARG A 31 6.91 -7.26 15.50
CA ARG A 31 7.17 -6.38 14.34
C ARG A 31 7.10 -7.14 13.02
N ASP A 32 7.77 -8.29 12.93
CA ASP A 32 7.84 -9.07 11.68
C ASP A 32 6.47 -9.63 11.31
N THR A 33 5.73 -10.15 12.30
CA THR A 33 4.34 -10.60 12.13
C THR A 33 3.45 -9.46 11.62
N LEU A 34 3.54 -8.28 12.24
CA LEU A 34 2.77 -7.12 11.81
C LEU A 34 3.15 -6.68 10.40
N ALA A 35 4.43 -6.72 10.04
CA ALA A 35 4.89 -6.37 8.70
C ALA A 35 4.31 -7.33 7.64
N GLU A 36 4.28 -8.64 7.93
CA GLU A 36 3.66 -9.65 7.07
C GLU A 36 2.15 -9.40 6.89
N ASP A 37 1.44 -9.09 7.98
CA ASP A 37 0.01 -8.78 7.95
C ASP A 37 -0.32 -7.54 7.10
N MET A 38 0.65 -6.64 6.95
CA MET A 38 0.52 -5.38 6.20
C MET A 38 0.94 -5.50 4.73
N VAL A 39 1.45 -6.66 4.28
CA VAL A 39 1.78 -6.89 2.86
C VAL A 39 0.60 -6.61 1.91
N PRO A 40 -0.66 -6.99 2.22
CA PRO A 40 -1.81 -6.62 1.39
C PRO A 40 -2.00 -5.11 1.25
N LEU A 41 -1.78 -4.33 2.32
CA LEU A 41 -1.83 -2.87 2.26
C LEU A 41 -0.69 -2.31 1.39
N ALA A 42 0.53 -2.82 1.58
CA ALA A 42 1.68 -2.45 0.75
C ALA A 42 1.42 -2.72 -0.73
N ARG A 43 0.87 -3.89 -1.06
CA ARG A 43 0.50 -4.26 -2.44
C ARG A 43 -0.61 -3.37 -3.00
N ALA A 44 -1.64 -3.06 -2.22
CA ALA A 44 -2.71 -2.17 -2.65
C ALA A 44 -2.19 -0.74 -2.94
N LEU A 45 -1.26 -0.23 -2.14
CA LEU A 45 -0.66 1.09 -2.34
C LEU A 45 0.31 1.10 -3.53
N ALA A 46 1.16 0.07 -3.67
CA ALA A 46 2.07 -0.10 -4.80
C ALA A 46 1.33 -0.26 -6.13
N GLY A 47 0.20 -0.98 -6.13
CA GLY A 47 -0.64 -1.21 -7.32
C GLY A 47 -1.13 0.09 -7.98
N ARG A 48 -1.28 1.19 -7.23
CA ARG A 48 -1.63 2.51 -7.79
C ARG A 48 -0.55 3.10 -8.71
N TYR A 49 0.66 2.53 -8.66
CA TYR A 49 1.83 2.93 -9.43
C TYR A 49 2.28 1.87 -10.45
N SER A 50 1.51 0.80 -10.63
CA SER A 50 1.82 -0.22 -11.65
C SER A 50 1.86 0.40 -13.05
N GLY A 51 2.69 -0.16 -13.95
CA GLY A 51 2.79 0.29 -15.33
C GLY A 51 3.59 1.59 -15.53
N ARG A 52 4.31 2.06 -14.51
CA ARG A 52 5.12 3.30 -14.56
C ARG A 52 6.62 3.05 -14.77
N GLY A 53 6.97 1.96 -15.45
CA GLY A 53 8.36 1.61 -15.77
C GLY A 53 9.12 0.85 -14.68
N GLU A 54 8.45 0.46 -13.59
CA GLU A 54 9.00 -0.39 -12.53
C GLU A 54 8.12 -1.63 -12.33
N PRO A 55 8.70 -2.82 -12.15
CA PRO A 55 7.95 -4.04 -11.82
C PRO A 55 7.11 -3.85 -10.56
N LEU A 56 5.89 -4.38 -10.56
CA LEU A 56 5.00 -4.24 -9.39
C LEU A 56 5.63 -4.84 -8.13
N ASP A 57 6.27 -5.99 -8.22
CA ASP A 57 6.86 -6.64 -7.04
C ASP A 57 8.02 -5.82 -6.43
N ASP A 58 8.77 -5.06 -7.25
CA ASP A 58 9.78 -4.12 -6.75
C ASP A 58 9.12 -2.95 -6.02
N LEU A 59 8.02 -2.41 -6.55
CA LEU A 59 7.23 -1.38 -5.87
C LEU A 59 6.60 -1.90 -4.57
N VAL A 60 6.20 -3.17 -4.52
CA VAL A 60 5.72 -3.83 -3.29
C VAL A 60 6.84 -3.89 -2.25
N GLN A 61 8.07 -4.24 -2.64
CA GLN A 61 9.21 -4.24 -1.71
C GLN A 61 9.50 -2.84 -1.15
N VAL A 62 9.49 -1.82 -2.00
CA VAL A 62 9.62 -0.42 -1.57
C VAL A 62 8.51 -0.04 -0.60
N ALA A 63 7.27 -0.46 -0.88
CA ALA A 63 6.14 -0.22 0.00
C ALA A 63 6.32 -0.93 1.36
N CYS A 64 6.81 -2.17 1.37
CA CYS A 64 7.15 -2.91 2.59
C CYS A 64 8.23 -2.20 3.42
N VAL A 65 9.25 -1.59 2.79
CA VAL A 65 10.22 -0.73 3.49
C VAL A 65 9.52 0.44 4.17
N GLY A 66 8.53 1.05 3.51
CA GLY A 66 7.69 2.10 4.10
C GLY A 66 6.85 1.63 5.27
N ILE A 67 6.29 0.42 5.20
CA ILE A 67 5.59 -0.20 6.33
C ILE A 67 6.55 -0.39 7.50
N MET A 68 7.75 -0.94 7.29
CA MET A 68 8.74 -1.13 8.34
C MET A 68 9.13 0.17 9.03
N LYS A 69 9.31 1.25 8.26
CA LYS A 69 9.56 2.59 8.81
C LYS A 69 8.36 3.11 9.60
N ALA A 70 7.15 2.90 9.11
CA ALA A 70 5.94 3.29 9.79
C ALA A 70 5.77 2.52 11.12
N ILE A 71 6.01 1.21 11.15
CA ILE A 71 5.99 0.42 12.39
C ILE A 71 7.02 0.97 13.37
N LYS A 72 8.25 1.25 12.91
CA LYS A 72 9.29 1.79 13.78
C LYS A 72 8.94 3.17 14.38
N GLY A 73 8.27 4.02 13.61
CA GLY A 73 7.96 5.41 13.99
C GLY A 73 6.57 5.63 14.56
N PHE A 74 5.75 4.60 14.68
CA PHE A 74 4.39 4.73 15.18
C PHE A 74 4.39 5.03 16.69
N ASP A 75 3.42 5.84 17.11
CA ASP A 75 3.21 6.22 18.50
C ASP A 75 1.89 5.61 18.97
N ILE A 76 2.00 4.56 19.78
CA ILE A 76 0.87 3.76 20.25
C ILE A 76 -0.08 4.53 21.18
N SER A 77 0.35 5.68 21.71
CA SER A 77 -0.50 6.54 22.55
C SER A 77 -1.54 7.33 21.75
N ARG A 78 -1.37 7.40 20.42
CA ARG A 78 -2.28 8.14 19.54
C ARG A 78 -3.51 7.32 19.22
N ASP A 79 -4.68 7.96 19.29
CA ASP A 79 -5.94 7.33 18.91
C ASP A 79 -6.19 7.41 17.39
N VAL A 80 -5.28 6.83 16.61
CA VAL A 80 -5.40 6.72 15.15
C VAL A 80 -5.06 5.30 14.71
N ARG A 81 -5.70 4.86 13.63
CA ARG A 81 -5.38 3.58 13.01
C ARG A 81 -3.96 3.61 12.43
N PHE A 82 -3.21 2.52 12.64
CA PHE A 82 -1.85 2.40 12.10
C PHE A 82 -1.83 2.60 10.58
N SER A 83 -2.80 2.01 9.86
CA SER A 83 -2.93 2.15 8.40
C SER A 83 -3.03 3.60 7.93
N SER A 84 -3.69 4.47 8.70
CA SER A 84 -3.84 5.90 8.39
C SER A 84 -2.51 6.64 8.51
N TYR A 85 -1.69 6.27 9.51
CA TYR A 85 -0.33 6.80 9.67
C TYR A 85 0.65 6.21 8.64
N ALA A 86 0.56 4.92 8.35
CA ALA A 86 1.49 4.23 7.47
C ALA A 86 1.34 4.64 5.99
N THR A 87 0.11 4.94 5.55
CA THR A 87 -0.18 5.29 4.15
C THR A 87 0.70 6.44 3.60
N PRO A 88 0.77 7.64 4.22
CA PRO A 88 1.64 8.71 3.72
C PRO A 88 3.12 8.34 3.72
N THR A 89 3.59 7.56 4.71
CA THR A 89 4.97 7.05 4.78
C THR A 89 5.28 6.15 3.60
N VAL A 90 4.43 5.14 3.35
CA VAL A 90 4.57 4.20 2.22
C VAL A 90 4.55 4.93 0.87
N LEU A 91 3.58 5.84 0.67
CA LEU A 91 3.51 6.62 -0.57
C LEU A 91 4.74 7.52 -0.74
N GLY A 92 5.30 8.06 0.35
CA GLY A 92 6.55 8.80 0.34
C GLY A 92 7.73 7.96 -0.12
N GLU A 93 7.84 6.72 0.36
CA GLU A 93 8.90 5.78 -0.06
C GLU A 93 8.79 5.44 -1.55
N ILE A 94 7.58 5.14 -2.05
CA ILE A 94 7.35 4.87 -3.47
C ILE A 94 7.73 6.08 -4.33
N LYS A 95 7.27 7.28 -3.95
CA LYS A 95 7.62 8.52 -4.67
C LYS A 95 9.12 8.80 -4.63
N ARG A 96 9.79 8.51 -3.52
CA ARG A 96 11.24 8.67 -3.41
C ARG A 96 11.97 7.65 -4.27
N HIS A 97 11.54 6.38 -4.27
CA HIS A 97 12.09 5.36 -5.17
C HIS A 97 12.02 5.78 -6.64
N PHE A 98 10.86 6.29 -7.07
CA PHE A 98 10.77 6.92 -8.37
C PHE A 98 11.75 8.06 -8.49
N ARG A 99 11.78 9.07 -7.62
CA ARG A 99 12.74 10.19 -7.72
C ARG A 99 14.21 9.75 -7.87
N ASP A 100 14.63 8.80 -7.05
CA ASP A 100 16.01 8.31 -6.98
C ASP A 100 16.39 7.51 -8.24
N LYS A 101 15.43 6.79 -8.84
CA LYS A 101 15.59 6.12 -10.15
C LYS A 101 15.24 6.99 -11.37
N THR A 102 14.43 8.04 -11.21
CA THR A 102 13.84 8.91 -12.25
C THR A 102 14.79 10.02 -12.70
N TRP A 103 15.96 10.21 -12.07
CA TRP A 103 17.04 10.90 -12.79
C TRP A 103 17.42 10.20 -14.13
N ALA A 104 17.00 8.95 -14.34
CA ALA A 104 17.11 8.26 -15.63
C ALA A 104 15.83 8.24 -16.50
N MET A 105 14.63 8.53 -15.98
CA MET A 105 13.39 8.33 -16.75
C MET A 105 12.22 9.19 -16.26
N ARG A 106 12.11 10.42 -16.78
CA ARG A 106 11.01 11.35 -16.51
C ARG A 106 9.75 10.87 -17.24
N VAL A 107 8.77 10.28 -16.54
CA VAL A 107 7.42 10.04 -17.12
C VAL A 107 6.73 11.39 -17.31
N PRO A 108 6.42 11.82 -18.55
CA PRO A 108 5.83 13.12 -18.81
C PRO A 108 4.46 13.30 -18.15
N ARG A 109 4.15 14.53 -17.72
CA ARG A 109 2.90 14.89 -17.04
C ARG A 109 1.65 14.49 -17.84
N GLY A 110 1.70 14.62 -19.16
CA GLY A 110 0.60 14.21 -20.04
C GLY A 110 0.28 12.71 -19.98
N MET A 111 1.26 11.85 -19.71
CA MET A 111 1.02 10.41 -19.55
C MET A 111 0.32 10.09 -18.21
N GLN A 112 0.53 10.91 -17.18
CA GLN A 112 -0.18 10.78 -15.90
C GLN A 112 -1.63 11.23 -16.03
N GLU A 113 -1.87 12.31 -16.77
CA GLU A 113 -3.22 12.80 -17.09
C GLU A 113 -3.98 11.78 -17.95
N LEU A 114 -3.33 11.20 -18.96
CA LEU A 114 -3.93 10.15 -19.80
C LEU A 114 -4.35 8.91 -19.00
N GLN A 115 -3.57 8.53 -17.97
CA GLN A 115 -3.91 7.40 -17.09
C GLN A 115 -5.12 7.70 -16.21
N ILE A 116 -5.28 8.94 -15.74
CA ILE A 116 -6.45 9.36 -14.96
C ILE A 116 -7.70 9.34 -15.84
N GLU A 117 -7.60 9.84 -17.07
CA GLU A 117 -8.71 9.84 -18.02
C GLU A 117 -9.08 8.43 -18.48
N LEU A 118 -8.09 7.56 -18.73
CA LEU A 118 -8.33 6.15 -19.05
C LEU A 118 -9.05 5.41 -17.92
N ALA A 119 -8.68 5.69 -16.66
CA ALA A 119 -9.35 5.08 -15.50
C ALA A 119 -10.83 5.50 -15.41
N LYS A 120 -11.12 6.79 -15.60
CA LYS A 120 -12.51 7.28 -15.65
C LYS A 120 -13.30 6.65 -16.79
N ALA A 121 -12.75 6.67 -18.00
CA ALA A 121 -13.41 6.11 -19.18
C ALA A 121 -13.70 4.61 -19.01
N ARG A 122 -12.76 3.85 -18.43
CA ARG A 122 -12.96 2.44 -18.11
C ARG A 122 -14.09 2.21 -17.11
N ASP A 123 -14.16 3.03 -16.06
CA ASP A 123 -15.19 2.89 -15.02
C ASP A 123 -16.59 3.28 -15.57
N GLU A 124 -16.67 4.29 -16.44
CA GLU A 124 -17.88 4.67 -17.18
C GLU A 124 -18.35 3.57 -18.15
N LEU A 125 -17.44 3.02 -18.95
CA LEU A 125 -17.72 1.90 -19.85
C LEU A 125 -18.13 0.65 -19.10
N THR A 126 -17.49 0.36 -17.96
CA THR A 126 -17.85 -0.79 -17.11
C THR A 126 -19.27 -0.64 -16.56
N THR A 127 -19.64 0.57 -16.14
CA THR A 127 -21.01 0.88 -15.69
C THR A 127 -22.02 0.68 -16.80
N THR A 128 -21.68 1.09 -18.03
CA THR A 128 -22.57 1.02 -19.19
C THR A 128 -22.73 -0.40 -19.73
N LEU A 129 -21.63 -1.15 -19.82
CA LEU A 129 -21.59 -2.48 -20.43
C LEU A 129 -21.95 -3.61 -19.44
N GLY A 130 -21.94 -3.33 -18.13
CA GLY A 130 -22.10 -4.35 -17.09
C GLY A 130 -20.98 -5.40 -17.06
N ARG A 131 -19.90 -5.16 -17.81
CA ARG A 131 -18.69 -5.98 -17.93
C ARG A 131 -17.48 -5.08 -18.15
N SER A 132 -16.27 -5.61 -17.99
CA SER A 132 -15.07 -4.85 -18.33
C SER A 132 -15.00 -4.55 -19.84
N PRO A 133 -14.62 -3.31 -20.23
CA PRO A 133 -14.41 -2.95 -21.63
C PRO A 133 -13.18 -3.65 -22.23
N THR A 134 -13.23 -3.90 -23.54
CA THR A 134 -12.12 -4.45 -24.32
C THR A 134 -11.19 -3.34 -24.80
N VAL A 135 -10.01 -3.68 -25.34
CA VAL A 135 -9.02 -2.69 -25.82
C VAL A 135 -9.53 -1.87 -27.03
N GLN A 136 -10.48 -2.41 -27.79
CA GLN A 136 -11.09 -1.74 -28.95
C GLN A 136 -12.26 -0.83 -28.57
N GLU A 137 -12.72 -0.90 -27.32
CA GLU A 137 -13.84 -0.13 -26.74
C GLU A 137 -13.32 1.00 -25.86
#